data_AF-A0A6L8EWB3-F1
#
_entry.id   AF-A0A6L8EWB3-F1
#
_cell.length_a   1.000
_cell.length_b   1.000
_cell.length_c   1.000
_cell.angle_alpha   90.00
_cell.angle_beta   90.00
_cell.angle_gamma   90.00
#
_symmetry.space_group_name_H-M   'P 1'
#
loop_
_entity.id
_entity.type
_entity.pdbx_description
1 polymer ?
#
loop_
_entity_poly.entity_id
_entity_poly.type
_entity_poly.pdbx_seq_one_letter_code
_entity_poly.pdbx_strand_id
1 'polypeptide(L)'
;MRNFKWLSPFFIVLIFLISGATPPAEKPEPKNVELHGKIVCLAEEMHTHYTVELFNKHDHLYGVKTEDGKYYTLLRTSLAEALFVDERLHEKDLVISGRVFPRTQLLEVTRFLSIRDGVLHDLYYYCDTCYIRAVAPRNCDCCQAPVVLIERPLNVDSTIPSP
;
A
#
# COMPACT_ATOMS: atom_id res chain seq x y z
N MET A 1 5.91 -34.49 76.45
CA MET A 1 4.91 -33.52 75.95
C MET A 1 5.49 -32.11 76.03
N ARG A 2 5.97 -31.54 74.92
CA ARG A 2 6.29 -30.10 74.81
C ARG A 2 5.94 -29.64 73.39
N ASN A 3 4.88 -28.84 73.31
CA ASN A 3 4.24 -28.34 72.11
C ASN A 3 5.11 -27.29 71.40
N PHE A 4 5.48 -27.56 70.15
CA PHE A 4 6.20 -26.63 69.29
C PHE A 4 5.20 -25.68 68.63
N LYS A 5 5.30 -24.39 68.98
CA LYS A 5 4.38 -23.34 68.52
C LYS A 5 4.63 -23.01 67.04
N TRP A 6 3.51 -22.98 66.32
CA TRP A 6 3.30 -22.63 64.93
C TRP A 6 3.75 -21.19 64.64
N LEU A 7 4.74 -21.02 63.75
CA LEU A 7 5.11 -19.71 63.21
C LEU A 7 4.17 -19.36 62.06
N SER A 8 3.56 -18.18 62.19
CA SER A 8 2.51 -17.60 61.37
C SER A 8 2.93 -17.38 59.89
N PRO A 9 2.07 -17.68 58.90
CA PRO A 9 2.37 -17.52 57.47
C PRO A 9 2.10 -16.11 56.95
N PHE A 10 2.24 -15.07 57.78
CA PHE A 10 1.78 -13.71 57.45
C PHE A 10 2.84 -12.77 56.86
N PHE A 11 4.04 -13.26 56.53
CA PHE A 11 5.18 -12.39 56.17
C PHE A 11 5.75 -12.59 54.75
N ILE A 12 4.98 -13.14 53.80
CA ILE A 12 5.42 -13.30 52.39
C ILE A 12 4.35 -12.81 51.39
N VAL A 13 3.69 -11.67 51.67
CA VAL A 13 2.74 -11.06 50.70
C VAL A 13 3.15 -9.63 50.28
N LEU A 14 4.25 -9.07 50.79
CA LEU A 14 4.57 -7.64 50.61
C LEU A 14 5.83 -7.32 49.77
N ILE A 15 6.24 -8.17 48.82
CA ILE A 15 7.39 -7.88 47.92
C ILE A 15 7.10 -8.26 46.46
N PHE A 16 5.93 -7.89 45.91
CA PHE A 16 5.66 -8.03 44.48
C PHE A 16 4.84 -6.88 43.88
N LEU A 17 5.00 -5.65 44.39
CA LEU A 17 4.27 -4.46 43.90
C LEU A 17 5.19 -3.33 43.38
N ILE A 18 6.45 -3.60 43.02
CA ILE A 18 7.36 -2.56 42.47
C ILE A 18 8.09 -3.01 41.18
N SER A 19 7.60 -4.02 40.47
CA SER A 19 8.03 -4.25 39.08
C SER A 19 7.12 -3.47 38.14
N GLY A 20 7.38 -2.16 38.02
CA GLY A 20 6.84 -1.31 36.95
C GLY A 20 7.48 -1.64 35.60
N ALA A 21 7.56 -2.92 35.26
CA ALA A 21 7.97 -3.37 33.94
C ALA A 21 6.78 -3.13 32.99
N THR A 22 6.71 -1.92 32.43
CA THR A 22 5.85 -1.67 31.27
C THR A 22 6.22 -2.71 30.21
N PRO A 23 5.28 -3.55 29.75
CA PRO A 23 5.58 -4.50 28.68
C PRO A 23 6.18 -3.73 27.49
N PRO A 24 7.15 -4.31 26.76
CA PRO A 24 7.71 -3.66 25.59
C PRO A 24 6.55 -3.21 24.68
N ALA A 25 6.49 -1.92 24.38
CA ALA A 25 5.45 -1.38 23.52
C ALA A 25 5.51 -2.14 22.18
N GLU A 26 4.47 -2.92 21.91
CA GLU A 26 4.33 -3.66 20.66
C GLU A 26 4.34 -2.66 19.52
N LYS A 27 5.29 -2.84 18.57
CA LYS A 27 5.39 -1.94 17.43
C LYS A 27 4.14 -2.15 16.58
N PRO A 28 3.33 -1.10 16.33
CA PRO A 28 2.14 -1.28 15.51
C PRO A 28 2.54 -1.76 14.11
N GLU A 29 1.80 -2.71 13.56
CA GLU A 29 2.08 -3.32 12.25
C GLU A 29 1.37 -2.57 11.11
N PRO A 30 1.93 -2.59 9.88
CA PRO A 30 1.25 -2.08 8.70
C PRO A 30 -0.09 -2.78 8.47
N LYS A 31 -1.12 -2.00 8.14
CA LYS A 31 -2.47 -2.52 7.87
C LYS A 31 -2.66 -2.77 6.38
N ASN A 32 -3.05 -3.99 6.01
CA ASN A 32 -3.47 -4.29 4.63
C ASN A 32 -4.76 -3.53 4.29
N VAL A 33 -4.80 -2.95 3.09
CA VAL A 33 -5.96 -2.18 2.59
C VAL A 33 -6.23 -2.52 1.12
N GLU A 34 -7.48 -2.33 0.73
CA GLU A 34 -7.93 -2.27 -0.66
C GLU A 34 -8.66 -0.94 -0.84
N LEU A 35 -8.18 -0.13 -1.78
CA LEU A 35 -8.63 1.24 -2.01
C LEU A 35 -9.22 1.35 -3.41
N HIS A 36 -10.42 1.92 -3.50
CA HIS A 36 -11.06 2.24 -4.77
C HIS A 36 -10.87 3.73 -5.04
N GLY A 37 -10.24 4.09 -6.16
CA GLY A 37 -9.91 5.48 -6.42
C GLY A 37 -9.09 5.73 -7.68
N LYS A 38 -8.55 6.95 -7.77
CA LYS A 38 -7.71 7.43 -8.89
C LYS A 38 -6.35 7.89 -8.40
N ILE A 39 -5.34 7.80 -9.27
CA ILE A 39 -4.04 8.43 -9.04
C ILE A 39 -4.16 9.92 -9.32
N VAL A 40 -3.68 10.74 -8.40
CA VAL A 40 -3.75 12.21 -8.47
C VAL A 40 -2.45 12.83 -7.98
N CYS A 41 -2.18 14.07 -8.38
CA CYS A 41 -1.19 14.89 -7.72
C CYS A 41 -1.80 15.48 -6.43
N LEU A 42 -1.31 15.07 -5.27
CA LEU A 42 -1.80 15.52 -3.96
C LEU A 42 -1.63 17.03 -3.78
N ALA A 43 -0.53 17.60 -4.28
CA ALA A 43 -0.30 19.04 -4.19
C ALA A 43 -1.39 19.84 -4.92
N GLU A 44 -1.71 19.44 -6.16
CA GLU A 44 -2.75 20.07 -6.99
C GLU A 44 -4.15 19.90 -6.40
N GLU A 45 -4.44 18.73 -5.80
CA GLU A 45 -5.68 18.49 -5.07
C GLU A 45 -5.81 19.41 -3.85
N MET A 46 -4.72 19.61 -3.10
CA MET A 46 -4.72 20.53 -1.96
C MET A 46 -4.83 22.00 -2.40
N HIS A 47 -4.24 22.37 -3.53
CA HIS A 47 -4.46 23.69 -4.13
C HIS A 47 -5.94 23.89 -4.49
N THR A 48 -6.51 22.93 -5.22
CA THR A 48 -7.90 23.00 -5.70
C THR A 48 -8.91 23.06 -4.56
N HIS A 49 -8.73 22.25 -3.51
CA HIS A 49 -9.72 22.11 -2.45
C HIS A 49 -9.46 22.98 -1.21
N TYR A 50 -8.21 23.38 -0.96
CA TYR A 50 -7.83 24.12 0.25
C TYR A 50 -7.02 25.40 -0.04
N THR A 51 -6.87 25.79 -1.32
CA THR A 51 -6.14 27.01 -1.72
C THR A 51 -4.69 27.04 -1.22
N VAL A 52 -4.03 25.87 -1.18
CA VAL A 52 -2.59 25.79 -0.93
C VAL A 52 -1.85 26.47 -2.09
N GLU A 53 -0.94 27.40 -1.80
CA GLU A 53 -0.13 28.05 -2.83
C GLU A 53 0.84 27.04 -3.47
N LEU A 54 0.83 26.96 -4.81
CA LEU A 54 1.77 26.17 -5.59
C LEU A 54 2.55 27.06 -6.54
N PHE A 55 3.80 26.69 -6.80
CA PHE A 55 4.55 27.28 -7.90
C PHE A 55 4.01 26.76 -9.24
N ASN A 56 4.03 27.60 -10.28
CA ASN A 56 3.55 27.25 -11.63
C ASN A 56 4.22 25.99 -12.22
N LYS A 57 5.42 25.63 -11.74
CA LYS A 57 6.09 24.37 -12.05
C LYS A 57 6.50 23.72 -10.74
N HIS A 58 6.05 22.49 -10.52
CA HIS A 58 6.41 21.69 -9.36
C HIS A 58 6.54 20.22 -9.76
N ASP A 59 7.27 19.45 -8.96
CA ASP A 59 7.29 17.99 -9.10
C ASP A 59 5.95 17.42 -8.59
N HIS A 60 5.45 16.37 -9.22
CA HIS A 60 4.20 15.75 -8.79
C HIS A 60 4.41 14.91 -7.52
N LEU A 61 3.61 15.22 -6.49
CA LEU A 61 3.45 14.37 -5.32
C LEU A 61 2.28 13.42 -5.55
N TYR A 62 2.53 12.25 -6.11
CA TYR A 62 1.46 11.31 -6.43
C TYR A 62 0.86 10.60 -5.21
N GLY A 63 -0.45 10.36 -5.28
CA GLY A 63 -1.21 9.63 -4.28
C GLY A 63 -2.49 9.05 -4.86
N VAL A 64 -3.22 8.33 -4.01
CA VAL A 64 -4.55 7.80 -4.32
C VAL A 64 -5.60 8.69 -3.68
N LYS A 65 -6.52 9.22 -4.48
CA LYS A 65 -7.79 9.80 -4.01
C LYS A 65 -8.86 8.72 -4.07
N THR A 66 -9.36 8.31 -2.92
CA THR A 66 -10.43 7.31 -2.84
C THR A 66 -11.78 7.93 -3.16
N GLU A 67 -12.77 7.09 -3.50
CA GLU A 67 -14.14 7.52 -3.77
C GLU A 67 -14.79 8.25 -2.56
N ASP A 68 -14.40 7.87 -1.33
CA ASP A 68 -14.85 8.54 -0.10
C ASP A 68 -14.04 9.82 0.24
N GLY A 69 -13.19 10.27 -0.67
CA GLY A 69 -12.45 11.54 -0.57
C GLY A 69 -11.21 11.50 0.31
N LYS A 70 -10.75 10.32 0.74
CA LYS A 70 -9.47 10.19 1.46
C LYS A 70 -8.30 10.21 0.49
N TYR A 71 -7.18 10.74 0.96
CA TYR A 71 -5.94 10.80 0.20
C TYR A 71 -4.88 9.93 0.85
N TYR A 72 -4.15 9.16 0.05
CA TYR A 72 -3.01 8.35 0.50
C TYR A 72 -1.79 8.73 -0.33
N THR A 73 -0.66 9.04 0.30
CA THR A 73 0.59 9.29 -0.41
C THR A 73 1.19 7.98 -0.88
N LEU A 74 1.51 7.90 -2.17
CA LEU A 74 2.06 6.69 -2.76
C LEU A 74 3.56 6.60 -2.47
N LEU A 75 4.00 5.48 -1.92
CA LEU A 75 5.42 5.18 -1.83
C LEU A 75 5.94 4.66 -3.17
N ARG A 76 7.07 5.22 -3.61
CA ARG A 76 7.71 4.83 -4.86
C ARG A 76 8.49 3.52 -4.67
N THR A 77 7.84 2.41 -4.98
CA THR A 77 8.43 1.07 -5.04
C THR A 77 8.51 0.59 -6.49
N SER A 78 9.24 -0.52 -6.73
CA SER A 78 9.33 -1.11 -8.07
C SER A 78 7.97 -1.52 -8.64
N LEU A 79 7.05 -2.01 -7.80
CA LEU A 79 5.68 -2.38 -8.22
C LEU A 79 4.80 -1.16 -8.51
N ALA A 80 5.03 -0.05 -7.80
CA ALA A 80 4.25 1.16 -7.99
C ALA A 80 4.79 2.05 -9.11
N GLU A 81 5.98 1.78 -9.66
CA GLU A 81 6.68 2.65 -10.61
C GLU A 81 5.80 3.10 -11.78
N ALA A 82 5.02 2.18 -12.35
CA ALA A 82 4.09 2.49 -13.43
C ALA A 82 3.09 3.62 -13.08
N LEU A 83 2.62 3.68 -11.83
CA LEU A 83 1.69 4.70 -11.35
C LEU A 83 2.32 6.09 -11.28
N PHE A 84 3.65 6.21 -11.33
CA PHE A 84 4.34 7.50 -11.33
C PHE A 84 4.64 8.00 -12.75
N VAL A 85 4.83 7.09 -13.70
CA VAL A 85 5.40 7.42 -15.02
C VAL A 85 4.44 7.23 -16.19
N ASP A 86 3.33 6.52 -16.01
CA ASP A 86 2.34 6.28 -17.07
C ASP A 86 1.03 7.01 -16.78
N GLU A 87 0.84 8.15 -17.45
CA GLU A 87 -0.37 8.98 -17.32
C GLU A 87 -1.65 8.23 -17.69
N ARG A 88 -1.57 7.18 -18.53
CA ARG A 88 -2.73 6.34 -18.87
C ARG A 88 -3.30 5.62 -17.66
N LEU A 89 -2.51 5.43 -16.60
CA LEU A 89 -2.99 4.86 -15.35
C LEU A 89 -3.69 5.89 -14.45
N HIS A 90 -3.45 7.18 -14.65
CA HIS A 90 -4.09 8.26 -13.88
C HIS A 90 -5.53 8.50 -14.35
N GLU A 91 -5.81 8.20 -15.62
CA GLU A 91 -7.16 8.31 -16.20
C GLU A 91 -8.11 7.17 -15.75
N LYS A 92 -7.56 6.08 -15.20
CA LYS A 92 -8.32 4.87 -14.85
C LYS A 92 -8.95 4.95 -13.47
N ASP A 93 -10.12 4.32 -13.33
CA ASP A 93 -10.63 3.92 -12.02
C ASP A 93 -9.91 2.66 -11.57
N LEU A 94 -9.33 2.68 -10.37
CA LEU A 94 -8.46 1.63 -9.89
C LEU A 94 -8.97 0.99 -8.61
N VAL A 95 -8.76 -0.31 -8.49
CA VAL A 95 -8.71 -1.02 -7.21
C VAL A 95 -7.24 -1.24 -6.86
N ILE A 96 -6.79 -0.66 -5.75
CA ILE A 96 -5.39 -0.64 -5.33
C ILE A 96 -5.27 -1.39 -4.00
N SER A 97 -4.59 -2.52 -4.03
CA SER A 97 -4.27 -3.30 -2.84
C SER A 97 -2.87 -2.94 -2.34
N GLY A 98 -2.71 -2.88 -1.02
CA GLY A 98 -1.43 -2.49 -0.43
C GLY A 98 -1.45 -2.49 1.09
N ARG A 99 -0.46 -1.79 1.67
CA ARG A 99 -0.32 -1.62 3.12
C ARG A 99 -0.15 -0.16 3.48
N VAL A 100 -0.80 0.22 4.58
CA VAL A 100 -0.69 1.57 5.16
C VAL A 100 0.03 1.48 6.49
N PHE A 101 1.03 2.37 6.67
CA PHE A 101 1.87 2.34 7.86
C PHE A 101 1.18 3.06 9.05
N PRO A 102 1.34 2.56 10.28
CA PRO A 102 0.65 3.10 11.45
C PRO A 102 0.89 4.60 11.64
N ARG A 103 -0.19 5.33 11.94
CA ARG A 103 -0.16 6.79 12.17
C ARG A 103 0.33 7.59 10.94
N THR A 104 0.22 7.00 9.75
CA THR A 104 0.52 7.67 8.49
C THR A 104 -0.58 7.40 7.47
N GLN A 105 -0.52 8.10 6.34
CA GLN A 105 -1.31 7.84 5.15
C GLN A 105 -0.41 7.41 3.98
N LEU A 106 0.75 6.82 4.30
CA LEU A 106 1.71 6.32 3.32
C LEU A 106 1.27 4.93 2.85
N LEU A 107 1.11 4.76 1.55
CA LEU A 107 0.66 3.53 0.91
C LEU A 107 1.81 2.86 0.17
N GLU A 108 2.15 1.64 0.58
CA GLU A 108 2.93 0.70 -0.23
C GLU A 108 1.97 -0.14 -1.07
N VAL A 109 2.03 0.02 -2.40
CA VAL A 109 1.19 -0.74 -3.33
C VAL A 109 1.78 -2.12 -3.58
N THR A 110 0.93 -3.14 -3.49
CA THR A 110 1.26 -4.53 -3.80
C THR A 110 0.56 -5.03 -5.05
N ARG A 111 -0.58 -4.44 -5.42
CA ARG A 111 -1.32 -4.72 -6.66
C ARG A 111 -2.21 -3.54 -7.04
N PHE A 112 -2.47 -3.35 -8.32
CA PHE A 112 -3.54 -2.49 -8.79
C PHE A 112 -4.24 -3.12 -10.00
N LEU A 113 -5.56 -2.92 -10.08
CA LEU A 113 -6.44 -3.36 -11.14
C LEU A 113 -7.18 -2.14 -11.68
N SER A 114 -7.59 -2.17 -12.94
CA SER A 114 -8.54 -1.19 -13.45
C SER A 114 -9.97 -1.69 -13.38
N ILE A 115 -10.90 -0.77 -13.25
CA ILE A 115 -12.32 -1.00 -13.40
C ILE A 115 -12.72 -0.45 -14.76
N ARG A 116 -13.33 -1.30 -15.59
CA ARG A 116 -13.89 -0.90 -16.88
C ARG A 116 -15.22 -1.61 -17.07
N ASP A 117 -16.28 -0.84 -17.27
CA ASP A 117 -17.66 -1.33 -17.42
C ASP A 117 -18.09 -2.26 -16.26
N GLY A 118 -17.65 -1.93 -15.04
CA GLY A 118 -17.91 -2.73 -13.83
C GLY A 118 -17.10 -4.02 -13.71
N VAL A 119 -16.18 -4.29 -14.65
CA VAL A 119 -15.33 -5.48 -14.68
C VAL A 119 -13.91 -5.10 -14.25
N LEU A 120 -13.34 -5.91 -13.34
CA LEU A 120 -11.95 -5.77 -12.93
C LEU A 120 -11.02 -6.29 -14.03
N HIS A 121 -9.98 -5.52 -14.33
CA HIS A 121 -8.96 -5.87 -15.30
C HIS A 121 -7.57 -5.86 -14.68
N ASP A 122 -6.81 -6.94 -14.90
CA ASP A 122 -5.39 -7.00 -14.61
C ASP A 122 -4.65 -6.03 -15.52
N LEU A 123 -3.79 -5.20 -14.93
CA LEU A 123 -2.93 -4.27 -15.63
C LEU A 123 -1.48 -4.74 -15.50
N TYR A 124 -0.83 -4.98 -16.64
CA TYR A 124 0.58 -5.35 -16.63
C TYR A 124 1.28 -4.93 -17.93
N TYR A 125 2.58 -4.70 -17.84
CA TYR A 125 3.39 -4.48 -19.04
C TYR A 125 3.89 -5.80 -19.57
N TYR A 126 3.93 -5.94 -20.89
CA TYR A 126 4.31 -7.17 -21.55
C TYR A 126 5.26 -6.92 -22.72
N CYS A 127 6.26 -7.78 -22.88
CA CYS A 127 7.15 -7.78 -24.03
C CYS A 127 6.74 -8.90 -24.99
N ASP A 128 6.24 -8.55 -26.17
CA ASP A 128 5.81 -9.53 -27.19
C ASP A 128 6.98 -10.33 -27.79
N THR A 129 8.21 -9.81 -27.70
CA THR A 129 9.42 -10.49 -28.19
C THR A 129 9.89 -11.57 -27.22
N CYS A 130 9.94 -11.26 -25.92
CA CYS A 130 10.46 -12.17 -24.89
C CYS A 130 9.35 -12.97 -24.19
N TYR A 131 8.08 -12.63 -24.43
CA TYR A 131 6.93 -13.24 -23.78
C TYR A 131 6.93 -13.11 -22.23
N ILE A 132 7.48 -12.02 -21.70
CA ILE A 132 7.61 -11.76 -20.25
C ILE A 132 6.85 -10.51 -19.81
N ARG A 133 6.48 -10.47 -18.52
CA ARG A 133 5.90 -9.27 -17.88
C ARG A 133 7.01 -8.29 -17.42
N ALA A 134 6.66 -7.02 -17.39
CA ALA A 134 7.47 -5.94 -16.82
C ALA A 134 6.63 -5.11 -15.83
N VAL A 135 7.31 -4.36 -14.96
CA VAL A 135 6.67 -3.58 -13.88
C VAL A 135 6.30 -2.14 -14.28
N ALA A 136 6.84 -1.64 -15.39
CA ALA A 136 6.72 -0.24 -15.82
C ALA A 136 6.89 -0.10 -17.34
N PRO A 137 6.48 1.02 -17.97
CA PRO A 137 6.63 1.28 -19.41
C PRO A 137 8.09 1.63 -19.78
N ARG A 138 9.01 0.68 -19.57
CA ARG A 138 10.41 0.78 -20.01
C ARG A 138 10.69 -0.23 -21.10
N ASN A 139 11.77 -0.02 -21.86
CA ASN A 139 12.26 -1.07 -22.75
C ASN A 139 12.54 -2.35 -21.95
N CYS A 140 12.23 -3.49 -22.56
CA CYS A 140 12.42 -4.81 -21.97
C CYS A 140 13.89 -5.03 -21.60
N ASP A 141 14.15 -5.46 -20.37
CA ASP A 141 15.52 -5.65 -19.88
C ASP A 141 16.30 -6.73 -20.65
N CYS A 142 15.59 -7.69 -21.26
CA CYS A 142 16.20 -8.80 -21.99
C CYS A 142 16.55 -8.45 -23.45
N CYS A 143 15.58 -7.96 -24.23
CA CYS A 143 15.75 -7.72 -25.68
C CYS A 143 15.75 -6.24 -26.08
N GLN A 144 15.53 -5.33 -25.14
CA GLN A 144 15.43 -3.88 -25.36
C GLN A 144 14.26 -3.44 -26.25
N ALA A 145 13.36 -4.35 -26.66
CA ALA A 145 12.12 -4.00 -27.34
C ALA A 145 11.16 -3.25 -26.40
N PRO A 146 10.28 -2.37 -26.93
CA PRO A 146 9.28 -1.69 -26.12
C PRO A 146 8.31 -2.70 -25.49
N VAL A 147 7.86 -2.42 -24.27
CA VAL A 147 6.76 -3.15 -23.63
C VAL A 147 5.43 -2.45 -23.88
N VAL A 148 4.36 -3.23 -23.94
CA VAL A 148 2.99 -2.73 -24.11
C VAL A 148 2.20 -2.89 -22.82
N LEU A 149 1.34 -1.92 -22.52
CA LEU A 149 0.38 -2.03 -21.42
C LEU A 149 -0.75 -2.95 -21.87
N ILE A 150 -0.95 -4.03 -21.14
CA ILE A 150 -2.07 -4.95 -21.31
C ILE A 150 -3.09 -4.72 -20.20
N GLU A 151 -4.36 -4.64 -20.59
CA GLU A 151 -5.51 -4.57 -19.70
C GLU A 151 -6.39 -5.79 -20.00
N ARG A 152 -6.45 -6.75 -19.08
CA ARG A 152 -7.14 -8.04 -19.29
C ARG A 152 -8.24 -8.25 -18.25
N PRO A 153 -9.49 -8.56 -18.64
CA PRO A 153 -10.57 -8.79 -17.69
C PRO A 153 -10.30 -10.02 -16.81
N LEU A 154 -10.64 -9.93 -15.52
CA LEU A 154 -10.47 -11.00 -14.53
C LEU A 154 -11.58 -12.07 -14.56
N ASN A 155 -12.51 -12.03 -15.52
CA ASN A 155 -13.65 -12.95 -15.60
C ASN A 155 -13.71 -13.78 -16.89
N VAL A 156 -12.56 -14.08 -17.49
CA VAL A 156 -12.47 -15.04 -18.60
C VAL A 156 -11.42 -16.07 -18.24
N ASP A 157 -11.88 -17.27 -17.86
CA ASP A 157 -11.12 -18.52 -17.69
C ASP A 157 -9.60 -18.36 -17.82
N SER A 158 -8.97 -17.86 -16.75
CA SER A 158 -7.58 -17.44 -16.77
C SER A 158 -6.67 -18.65 -16.60
N THR A 159 -6.52 -19.43 -17.66
CA THR A 159 -5.54 -20.52 -17.81
C THR A 159 -4.08 -20.03 -17.88
N ILE A 160 -3.83 -18.75 -17.62
CA ILE A 160 -2.49 -18.17 -17.58
C ILE A 160 -2.08 -18.11 -16.11
N PRO A 161 -1.12 -18.94 -15.67
CA PRO A 161 -0.67 -18.95 -14.28
C PRO A 161 -0.17 -17.56 -13.89
N SER A 162 -0.60 -17.13 -12.70
CA SER A 162 0.07 -16.06 -11.97
C SER A 162 1.55 -16.44 -11.81
N PRO A 163 2.49 -15.50 -12.00
CA PRO A 163 3.90 -15.76 -11.77
C PRO A 163 4.16 -16.15 -10.31
#